data_AF-A0AAX6GFE6-F1
#
_entry.id   AF-A0AAX6GFE6-F1
#
_cell.length_a   1.000
_cell.length_b   1.000
_cell.length_c   1.000
_cell.angle_alpha   90.00
_cell.angle_beta   90.00
_cell.angle_gamma   90.00
#
_symmetry.space_group_name_H-M   'P 1'
#
loop_
_entity.id
_entity.type
_entity.pdbx_description
1 polymer ?
#
loop_
_entity_poly.entity_id
_entity_poly.type
_entity_poly.pdbx_seq_one_letter_code
_entity_poly.pdbx_strand_id
1 'polypeptide(L)'
;MSGDEDQKERDVHDDDDDANCSEDAIQELVKRIQLLKALQEEESDLWSEHAGMQSELSKPENRISPGNESNCHIVDIDQSLIDSSNKLNSAKKELAAKLRVILSLKRQIDEVPAQTELIQYERRFSELYAQIQERHRQTRKQYATYNALMEIKELMLKEISLLNSIDSQFQDAMTSVAGRSKLVDSMDIIVKGTQQKLEKVQLNLLAEQKICDNMKEKHAIAIAEQRQFSSLLKAFQEECARNERLRRLTSM
;
A
#
# COMPACT_ATOMS: atom_id res chain seq x y z
N MET A 1 -7.10 47.21 21.55
CA MET A 1 -5.83 46.60 21.96
C MET A 1 -6.06 45.10 21.94
N SER A 2 -6.12 44.47 20.76
CA SER A 2 -5.05 44.18 19.78
C SER A 2 -4.45 42.80 20.05
N GLY A 3 -4.48 41.96 19.01
CA GLY A 3 -3.99 40.58 18.94
C GLY A 3 -5.15 39.62 18.64
N ASP A 4 -5.78 39.64 17.46
CA ASP A 4 -5.33 39.11 16.15
C ASP A 4 -4.91 37.63 16.30
N GLU A 5 -5.81 36.65 16.10
CA GLU A 5 -6.25 36.12 14.78
C GLU A 5 -5.10 36.01 13.78
N ASP A 6 -4.31 34.93 13.86
CA ASP A 6 -3.53 34.43 12.72
C ASP A 6 -2.90 33.07 13.03
N GLN A 7 -3.67 31.99 12.86
CA GLN A 7 -3.08 30.66 12.71
C GLN A 7 -4.05 29.69 12.03
N LYS A 8 -4.45 29.99 10.79
CA LYS A 8 -5.00 28.96 9.90
C LYS A 8 -4.90 29.33 8.43
N GLU A 9 -3.69 29.37 7.90
CA GLU A 9 -3.45 29.22 6.47
C GLU A 9 -2.00 28.80 6.27
N ARG A 10 -1.79 27.86 5.34
CA ARG A 10 -0.56 27.14 4.95
C ARG A 10 -0.52 25.68 5.43
N ASP A 11 -1.12 24.84 4.62
CA ASP A 11 -0.56 23.52 4.22
C ASP A 11 -1.39 23.01 3.03
N VAL A 12 -1.17 23.65 1.88
CA VAL A 12 -1.55 23.12 0.55
C VAL A 12 -0.46 23.63 -0.40
N HIS A 13 0.75 23.05 -0.35
CA HIS A 13 1.73 23.30 -1.39
C HIS A 13 2.70 22.15 -1.69
N ASP A 14 2.63 21.02 -0.99
CA ASP A 14 3.61 19.94 -1.19
C ASP A 14 3.12 18.80 -2.11
N ASP A 15 1.86 18.78 -2.56
CA ASP A 15 1.35 17.71 -3.44
C ASP A 15 1.56 18.00 -4.95
N ASP A 16 1.76 19.25 -5.36
CA ASP A 16 1.98 19.61 -6.78
C ASP A 16 3.44 19.42 -7.22
N ASP A 17 4.42 19.57 -6.32
CA ASP A 17 5.84 19.42 -6.63
C ASP A 17 6.26 17.94 -6.81
N ASP A 18 5.66 17.02 -6.05
CA ASP A 18 5.93 15.58 -6.17
C ASP A 18 5.33 14.98 -7.46
N ALA A 19 4.17 15.48 -7.91
CA ALA A 19 3.56 15.08 -9.19
C ALA A 19 4.36 15.60 -10.39
N ASN A 20 4.85 16.84 -10.32
CA ASN A 20 5.66 17.45 -11.38
C ASN A 20 7.05 16.78 -11.49
N CYS A 21 7.63 16.36 -10.36
CA CYS A 21 8.87 15.57 -10.33
C CYS A 21 8.70 14.18 -10.97
N SER A 22 7.54 13.54 -10.78
CA SER A 22 7.21 12.25 -11.41
C SER A 22 7.00 12.38 -12.92
N GLU A 23 6.32 13.44 -13.37
CA GLU A 23 6.07 13.72 -14.79
C GLU A 23 7.40 14.00 -15.54
N ASP A 24 8.32 14.76 -14.93
CA ASP A 24 9.63 15.07 -15.50
C ASP A 24 10.53 13.82 -15.58
N ALA A 25 10.45 12.93 -14.57
CA ALA A 25 11.14 11.64 -14.60
C ALA A 25 10.59 10.70 -15.70
N ILE A 26 9.28 10.72 -15.95
CA ILE A 26 8.65 9.96 -17.03
C ILE A 26 9.08 10.53 -18.39
N GLN A 27 9.12 11.86 -18.55
CA GLN A 27 9.59 12.49 -19.78
C GLN A 27 11.06 12.18 -20.09
N GLU A 28 11.92 12.16 -19.07
CA GLU A 28 13.31 11.76 -19.22
C GLU A 28 13.46 10.28 -19.61
N LEU A 29 12.60 9.40 -19.07
CA LEU A 29 12.57 7.99 -19.45
C LEU A 29 12.13 7.80 -20.91
N VAL A 30 11.13 8.55 -21.37
CA VAL A 30 10.66 8.52 -22.76
C VAL A 30 11.76 8.97 -23.72
N LYS A 31 12.50 10.05 -23.39
CA LYS A 31 13.66 10.51 -24.18
C LYS A 31 14.74 9.42 -24.27
N ARG A 32 15.01 8.71 -23.17
CA ARG A 32 15.98 7.60 -23.14
C ARG A 32 15.55 6.41 -23.99
N ILE A 33 14.26 6.07 -23.99
CA ILE A 33 13.72 4.99 -24.83
C ILE A 33 13.83 5.36 -26.33
N GLN A 34 13.56 6.61 -26.69
CA GLN A 34 13.72 7.09 -28.07
C GLN A 34 15.18 7.04 -28.53
N LEU A 35 16.11 7.47 -27.65
CA LEU A 35 17.54 7.39 -27.92
C LEU A 35 18.01 5.94 -28.12
N LEU A 36 17.52 5.00 -27.31
CA LEU A 36 17.85 3.58 -27.46
C LEU A 36 17.35 2.99 -28.78
N LYS A 37 16.16 3.38 -29.25
CA LYS A 37 15.68 2.96 -30.58
C LYS A 37 16.56 3.47 -31.70
N ALA A 38 16.95 4.74 -31.65
CA ALA A 38 17.83 5.34 -32.67
C ALA A 38 19.20 4.63 -32.70
N LEU A 39 19.78 4.34 -31.52
CA LEU A 39 21.05 3.61 -31.42
C LEU A 39 20.92 2.16 -31.91
N GLN A 40 19.77 1.52 -31.73
CA GLN A 40 19.53 0.16 -32.22
C GLN A 40 19.38 0.11 -33.75
N GLU A 41 18.78 1.13 -34.36
CA GLU A 41 18.75 1.29 -35.82
C GLU A 41 20.16 1.53 -36.37
N GLU A 42 20.94 2.42 -35.77
CA GLU A 42 22.35 2.67 -36.13
C GLU A 42 23.21 1.41 -36.01
N GLU A 43 22.99 0.59 -34.98
CA GLU A 43 23.69 -0.69 -34.82
C GLU A 43 23.33 -1.66 -35.96
N SER A 44 22.07 -1.73 -36.36
CA SER A 44 21.61 -2.57 -37.48
C SER A 44 22.25 -2.13 -38.81
N ASP A 45 22.40 -0.83 -39.03
CA ASP A 45 23.05 -0.28 -40.22
C ASP A 45 24.54 -0.63 -40.26
N LEU A 46 25.24 -0.49 -39.12
CA LEU A 46 26.65 -0.89 -38.99
C LEU A 46 26.87 -2.39 -39.19
N TRP A 47 25.94 -3.24 -38.73
CA TRP A 47 25.98 -4.69 -38.99
C TRP A 47 25.86 -5.00 -40.50
N SER A 48 25.03 -4.26 -41.23
CA SER A 48 24.89 -4.41 -42.68
C SER A 48 26.14 -3.93 -43.44
N GLU A 49 26.73 -2.80 -43.03
CA GLU A 49 27.97 -2.29 -43.62
C GLU A 49 29.16 -3.24 -43.37
N HIS A 50 29.27 -3.77 -42.15
CA HIS A 50 30.28 -4.78 -41.82
C HIS A 50 30.13 -6.06 -42.66
N ALA A 51 28.90 -6.52 -42.92
CA ALA A 51 28.65 -7.65 -43.80
C ALA A 51 29.05 -7.36 -45.27
N GLY A 52 28.84 -6.13 -45.74
CA GLY A 52 29.28 -5.65 -47.04
C GLY A 52 30.82 -5.65 -47.18
N MET A 53 31.52 -5.04 -46.22
CA MET A 53 32.99 -5.01 -46.20
C MET A 53 33.58 -6.42 -46.08
N GLN A 54 32.94 -7.32 -45.32
CA GLN A 54 33.35 -8.72 -45.21
C GLN A 54 33.15 -9.49 -46.53
N SER A 55 32.13 -9.14 -47.33
CA SER A 55 31.94 -9.67 -48.69
C SER A 55 32.96 -9.12 -49.70
N GLU A 56 33.43 -7.88 -49.53
CA GLU A 56 34.49 -7.30 -50.36
C GLU A 56 35.87 -7.87 -50.04
N LEU A 57 36.19 -8.10 -48.76
CA LEU A 57 37.43 -8.78 -48.34
C LEU A 57 37.49 -10.24 -48.80
N SER A 58 36.35 -10.87 -49.12
CA SER A 58 36.29 -12.24 -49.65
C SER A 58 36.32 -12.30 -51.19
N LYS A 59 36.47 -11.16 -51.89
CA LYS A 59 36.73 -11.07 -53.34
C LYS A 59 38.18 -10.60 -53.57
N PRO A 60 38.91 -11.24 -54.49
CA PRO A 60 39.93 -12.25 -54.23
C PRO A 60 41.32 -11.69 -53.86
N GLU A 61 42.04 -12.47 -53.05
CA GLU A 61 43.50 -12.57 -52.92
C GLU A 61 44.13 -13.14 -54.20
N ASN A 62 43.84 -12.51 -55.35
CA ASN A 62 44.27 -12.98 -56.66
C ASN A 62 44.71 -11.81 -57.55
N ARG A 63 45.70 -11.07 -57.06
CA ARG A 63 46.62 -10.23 -57.84
C ARG A 63 47.99 -10.19 -57.16
N ILE A 64 48.65 -11.33 -57.02
CA ILE A 64 50.10 -11.35 -56.73
C ILE A 64 50.81 -11.78 -58.01
N SER A 65 51.28 -10.78 -58.77
CA SER A 65 52.23 -10.96 -59.86
C SER A 65 53.64 -10.87 -59.26
N PRO A 66 54.54 -11.84 -59.46
CA PRO A 66 55.88 -11.78 -58.88
C PRO A 66 56.76 -10.93 -59.80
N GLY A 67 56.77 -9.62 -59.55
CA GLY A 67 57.69 -8.66 -60.15
C GLY A 67 58.43 -7.92 -59.04
N ASN A 68 59.76 -7.95 -59.09
CA ASN A 68 60.69 -7.46 -58.08
C ASN A 68 60.49 -5.97 -57.69
N GLU A 69 59.70 -5.70 -56.64
CA GLU A 69 59.80 -4.55 -55.71
C GLU A 69 59.35 -4.97 -54.30
N SER A 70 59.69 -6.21 -53.93
CA SER A 70 58.93 -7.03 -52.96
C SER A 70 59.13 -6.75 -51.47
N ASN A 71 59.77 -5.65 -51.06
CA ASN A 71 59.93 -5.35 -49.63
C ASN A 71 59.15 -4.12 -49.16
N CYS A 72 58.73 -3.24 -50.08
CA CYS A 72 57.95 -2.05 -49.72
C CYS A 72 56.45 -2.35 -49.68
N HIS A 73 55.95 -3.14 -50.64
CA HIS A 73 54.53 -3.52 -50.71
C HIS A 73 54.07 -4.49 -49.61
N ILE A 74 54.92 -5.42 -49.16
CA ILE A 74 54.57 -6.35 -48.08
C ILE A 74 54.51 -5.62 -46.73
N VAL A 75 55.43 -4.70 -46.49
CA VAL A 75 55.46 -3.86 -45.28
C VAL A 75 54.24 -2.93 -45.22
N ASP A 76 53.79 -2.40 -46.35
CA ASP A 76 52.60 -1.54 -46.43
C ASP A 76 51.29 -2.33 -46.19
N ILE A 77 51.22 -3.58 -46.67
CA ILE A 77 50.09 -4.48 -46.39
C ILE A 77 50.08 -4.92 -44.91
N ASP A 78 51.23 -5.29 -44.34
CA ASP A 78 51.35 -5.64 -42.92
C ASP A 78 50.99 -4.44 -42.02
N GLN A 79 51.42 -3.23 -42.38
CA GLN A 79 51.06 -2.02 -41.66
C GLN A 79 49.55 -1.74 -41.73
N SER A 80 48.94 -1.92 -42.91
CA SER A 80 47.49 -1.80 -43.09
C SER A 80 46.70 -2.82 -42.27
N LEU A 81 47.20 -4.07 -42.18
CA LEU A 81 46.60 -5.14 -41.40
C LEU A 81 46.73 -4.90 -39.88
N ILE A 82 47.86 -4.36 -39.44
CA ILE A 82 48.07 -3.91 -38.05
C ILE A 82 47.10 -2.78 -37.72
N ASP A 83 46.95 -1.80 -38.61
CA ASP A 83 46.04 -0.67 -38.42
C ASP A 83 44.57 -1.11 -38.39
N SER A 84 44.15 -2.05 -39.27
CA SER A 84 42.81 -2.61 -39.25
C SER A 84 42.56 -3.46 -37.99
N SER A 85 43.55 -4.23 -37.53
CA SER A 85 43.48 -5.00 -36.28
C SER A 85 43.39 -4.09 -35.05
N ASN A 86 44.12 -2.97 -35.04
CA ASN A 86 44.04 -1.96 -33.98
C ASN A 86 42.68 -1.26 -33.97
N LYS A 87 42.13 -0.90 -35.14
CA LYS A 87 40.76 -0.38 -35.27
C LYS A 87 39.72 -1.38 -34.78
N LEU A 88 39.85 -2.66 -35.14
CA LEU A 88 38.99 -3.74 -34.66
C LEU A 88 39.06 -3.88 -33.13
N ASN A 89 40.26 -3.84 -32.55
CA ASN A 89 40.44 -3.92 -31.10
C ASN A 89 39.90 -2.68 -30.37
N SER A 90 40.01 -1.49 -30.98
CA SER A 90 39.38 -0.26 -30.47
C SER A 90 37.86 -0.39 -30.47
N ALA A 91 37.26 -0.81 -31.58
CA ALA A 91 35.82 -1.02 -31.70
C ALA A 91 35.32 -2.08 -30.70
N LYS A 92 36.06 -3.18 -30.50
CA LYS A 92 35.75 -4.19 -29.48
C LYS A 92 35.79 -3.62 -28.06
N LYS A 93 36.75 -2.74 -27.74
CA LYS A 93 36.83 -2.07 -26.43
C LYS A 93 35.65 -1.11 -26.22
N GLU A 94 35.26 -0.37 -27.24
CA GLU A 94 34.10 0.52 -27.20
C GLU A 94 32.80 -0.28 -27.00
N LEU A 95 32.60 -1.36 -27.76
CA LEU A 95 31.47 -2.27 -27.61
C LEU A 95 31.41 -2.85 -26.19
N ALA A 96 32.56 -3.31 -25.66
CA ALA A 96 32.63 -3.80 -24.28
C ALA A 96 32.28 -2.71 -23.25
N ALA A 97 32.67 -1.45 -23.48
CA ALA A 97 32.28 -0.34 -22.62
C ALA A 97 30.76 -0.09 -22.68
N LYS A 98 30.17 -0.06 -23.88
CA LYS A 98 28.71 0.08 -24.07
C LYS A 98 27.93 -1.05 -23.40
N LEU A 99 28.37 -2.31 -23.55
CA LEU A 99 27.74 -3.47 -22.91
C LEU A 99 27.78 -3.39 -21.38
N ARG A 100 28.87 -2.90 -20.78
CA ARG A 100 28.92 -2.68 -19.31
C ARG A 100 27.90 -1.65 -18.86
N VAL A 101 27.71 -0.56 -19.63
CA VAL A 101 26.69 0.46 -19.33
C VAL A 101 25.29 -0.13 -19.46
N ILE A 102 24.99 -0.86 -20.53
CA ILE A 102 23.69 -1.52 -20.74
C ILE A 102 23.37 -2.49 -19.59
N LEU A 103 24.35 -3.29 -19.15
CA LEU A 103 24.15 -4.20 -18.01
C LEU A 103 23.89 -3.43 -16.71
N SER A 104 24.58 -2.31 -16.48
CA SER A 104 24.33 -1.45 -15.32
C SER A 104 22.91 -0.85 -15.37
N LEU A 105 22.46 -0.39 -16.54
CA LEU A 105 21.11 0.16 -16.71
C LEU A 105 20.04 -0.90 -16.53
N LYS A 106 20.24 -2.12 -17.06
CA LYS A 106 19.32 -3.23 -16.81
C LYS A 106 19.19 -3.54 -15.32
N ARG A 107 20.30 -3.56 -14.59
CA ARG A 107 20.25 -3.76 -13.14
C ARG A 107 19.47 -2.66 -12.42
N GLN A 108 19.64 -1.40 -12.81
CA GLN A 108 18.86 -0.28 -12.25
C GLN A 108 17.37 -0.40 -12.56
N ILE A 109 17.00 -0.94 -13.73
CA ILE A 109 15.60 -1.19 -14.09
C ILE A 109 15.03 -2.35 -13.28
N ASP A 110 15.79 -3.45 -13.11
CA ASP A 110 15.40 -4.61 -12.32
C ASP A 110 15.28 -4.28 -10.82
N GLU A 111 15.96 -3.22 -10.34
CA GLU A 111 15.82 -2.68 -8.99
C GLU A 111 14.46 -1.96 -8.78
N VAL A 112 13.78 -1.54 -9.86
CA VAL A 112 12.45 -0.91 -9.79
C VAL A 112 11.38 -1.99 -9.90
N PRO A 113 10.46 -2.09 -8.91
CA PRO A 113 9.42 -3.11 -8.94
C PRO A 113 8.51 -2.95 -10.15
N ALA A 114 8.27 -4.06 -10.85
CA ALA A 114 7.40 -4.08 -12.01
C ALA A 114 5.93 -3.86 -11.61
N GLN A 115 5.10 -3.44 -12.57
CA GLN A 115 3.65 -3.24 -12.34
C GLN A 115 2.97 -4.45 -11.70
N THR A 116 3.38 -5.67 -12.06
CA THR A 116 2.87 -6.91 -11.46
C THR A 116 3.23 -7.05 -9.99
N GLU A 117 4.41 -6.60 -9.59
CA GLU A 117 4.87 -6.62 -8.20
C GLU A 117 4.11 -5.59 -7.37
N LEU A 118 3.88 -4.38 -7.91
CA LEU A 118 3.04 -3.37 -7.24
C LEU A 118 1.64 -3.90 -6.96
N ILE A 119 0.99 -4.56 -7.94
CA ILE A 119 -0.34 -5.16 -7.75
C ILE A 119 -0.32 -6.25 -6.66
N GLN A 120 0.75 -7.05 -6.60
CA GLN A 120 0.91 -8.05 -5.53
C GLN A 120 1.07 -7.39 -4.16
N TYR A 121 1.84 -6.31 -4.06
CA TYR A 121 2.00 -5.56 -2.82
C TYR A 121 0.69 -4.93 -2.38
N GLU A 122 -0.04 -4.28 -3.28
CA GLU A 122 -1.35 -3.67 -2.98
C GLU A 122 -2.32 -4.71 -2.39
N ARG A 123 -2.40 -5.88 -3.02
CA ARG A 123 -3.23 -6.99 -2.51
C ARG A 123 -2.78 -7.46 -1.13
N ARG A 124 -1.47 -7.64 -0.95
CA ARG A 124 -0.91 -8.09 0.34
C ARG A 124 -1.11 -7.06 1.45
N PHE A 125 -1.00 -5.76 1.14
CA PHE A 125 -1.31 -4.68 2.08
C PHE A 125 -2.79 -4.66 2.45
N SER A 126 -3.68 -4.86 1.48
CA SER A 126 -5.12 -4.95 1.73
C SER A 126 -5.48 -6.13 2.64
N GLU A 127 -4.86 -7.29 2.41
CA GLU A 127 -5.03 -8.49 3.25
C GLU A 127 -4.47 -8.25 4.67
N LEU A 128 -3.28 -7.66 4.78
CA LEU A 128 -2.69 -7.31 6.07
C LEU A 128 -3.55 -6.30 6.83
N TYR A 129 -4.07 -5.29 6.15
CA TYR A 129 -4.95 -4.29 6.75
C TYR A 129 -6.22 -4.95 7.30
N ALA A 130 -6.85 -5.85 6.55
CA ALA A 130 -8.01 -6.60 7.01
C ALA A 130 -7.69 -7.44 8.27
N GLN A 131 -6.52 -8.09 8.32
CA GLN A 131 -6.07 -8.85 9.50
C GLN A 131 -5.84 -7.94 10.71
N ILE A 132 -5.19 -6.79 10.53
CA ILE A 132 -4.96 -5.81 11.59
C ILE A 132 -6.30 -5.32 12.16
N GLN A 133 -7.25 -4.98 11.29
CA GLN A 133 -8.59 -4.53 11.72
C GLN A 133 -9.34 -5.60 12.50
N GLU A 134 -9.28 -6.86 12.04
CA GLU A 134 -9.93 -7.96 12.75
C GLU A 134 -9.28 -8.21 14.11
N ARG A 135 -7.94 -8.19 14.19
CA ARG A 135 -7.21 -8.29 15.46
C ARG A 135 -7.56 -7.16 16.41
N HIS A 136 -7.62 -5.92 15.92
CA HIS A 136 -8.03 -4.76 16.71
C HIS A 136 -9.45 -4.91 17.27
N ARG A 137 -10.41 -5.35 16.44
CA ARG A 137 -11.78 -5.65 16.86
C ARG A 137 -11.82 -6.74 17.92
N GLN A 138 -11.04 -7.81 17.75
CA GLN A 138 -10.93 -8.91 18.71
C GLN A 138 -10.37 -8.42 20.05
N THR A 139 -9.29 -7.63 20.03
CA THR A 139 -8.68 -7.06 21.23
C THR A 139 -9.66 -6.16 21.97
N ARG A 140 -10.37 -5.26 21.27
CA ARG A 140 -11.43 -4.43 21.89
C ARG A 140 -12.51 -5.29 22.56
N LYS A 141 -12.96 -6.36 21.90
CA LYS A 141 -13.93 -7.30 22.49
C LYS A 141 -13.38 -7.96 23.75
N GLN A 142 -12.12 -8.38 23.74
CA GLN A 142 -11.47 -8.99 24.92
C GLN A 142 -11.40 -8.01 26.10
N TYR A 143 -11.02 -6.75 25.86
CA TYR A 143 -11.01 -5.72 26.90
C TYR A 143 -12.41 -5.41 27.43
N ALA A 144 -13.42 -5.32 26.56
CA ALA A 144 -14.80 -5.12 26.99
C ALA A 144 -15.30 -6.26 27.90
N THR A 145 -15.05 -7.51 27.52
CA THR A 145 -15.38 -8.68 28.35
C THR A 145 -14.61 -8.66 29.67
N TYR A 146 -13.31 -8.36 29.64
CA TYR A 146 -12.49 -8.29 30.85
C TYR A 146 -13.02 -7.24 31.83
N ASN A 147 -13.34 -6.03 31.36
CA ASN A 147 -13.88 -4.96 32.19
C ASN A 147 -15.23 -5.36 32.80
N ALA A 148 -16.13 -5.97 32.02
CA ALA A 148 -17.41 -6.47 32.52
C ALA A 148 -17.21 -7.54 33.61
N LEU A 149 -16.28 -8.47 33.42
CA LEU A 149 -15.96 -9.50 34.43
C LEU A 149 -15.36 -8.88 35.70
N MET A 150 -14.55 -7.82 35.56
CA MET A 150 -13.98 -7.12 36.70
C MET A 150 -15.06 -6.40 37.52
N GLU A 151 -16.00 -5.72 36.85
CA GLU A 151 -17.16 -5.10 37.51
C GLU A 151 -18.03 -6.14 38.24
N ILE A 152 -18.30 -7.29 37.60
CA ILE A 152 -19.04 -8.40 38.23
C ILE A 152 -18.30 -8.89 39.47
N LYS A 153 -16.98 -9.11 39.38
CA LYS A 153 -16.16 -9.54 40.52
C LYS A 153 -16.25 -8.54 41.67
N GLU A 154 -16.16 -7.24 41.39
CA GLU A 154 -16.28 -6.20 42.42
C GLU A 154 -17.66 -6.19 43.08
N LEU A 155 -18.73 -6.40 42.31
CA LEU A 155 -20.09 -6.51 42.86
C LEU A 155 -20.23 -7.75 43.74
N MET A 156 -19.70 -8.90 43.31
CA MET A 156 -19.69 -10.12 44.12
C MET A 156 -18.91 -9.95 45.43
N LEU A 157 -17.77 -9.25 45.41
CA LEU A 157 -17.02 -8.96 46.64
C LEU A 157 -17.81 -8.04 47.59
N LYS A 158 -18.54 -7.06 47.07
CA LYS A 158 -19.44 -6.21 47.86
C LYS A 158 -20.58 -7.02 48.48
N GLU A 159 -21.14 -7.98 47.74
CA GLU A 159 -22.17 -8.90 48.24
C GLU A 159 -21.63 -9.79 49.37
N ILE A 160 -20.46 -10.40 49.20
CA ILE A 160 -19.81 -11.19 50.26
C ILE A 160 -19.56 -10.34 51.50
N SER A 161 -19.04 -9.12 51.34
CA SER A 161 -18.82 -8.19 52.45
C SER A 161 -20.12 -7.84 53.18
N LEU A 162 -21.22 -7.67 52.43
CA LEU A 162 -22.53 -7.39 52.99
C LEU A 162 -23.06 -8.60 53.78
N LEU A 163 -22.98 -9.81 53.21
CA LEU A 163 -23.40 -11.04 53.87
C LEU A 163 -22.63 -11.29 55.16
N ASN A 164 -21.29 -11.12 55.15
CA ASN A 164 -20.45 -11.23 56.35
C ASN A 164 -20.81 -10.17 57.41
N SER A 165 -21.20 -8.98 56.98
CA SER A 165 -21.65 -7.92 57.90
C SER A 165 -23.00 -8.24 58.52
N ILE A 166 -23.92 -8.85 57.76
CA ILE A 166 -25.21 -9.31 58.28
C ILE A 166 -25.02 -10.45 59.27
N ASP A 167 -24.19 -11.44 58.93
CA ASP A 167 -23.92 -12.61 59.78
C ASP A 167 -23.31 -12.21 61.13
N SER A 168 -22.32 -11.30 61.12
CA SER A 168 -21.70 -10.81 62.36
C SER A 168 -22.67 -10.01 63.24
N GLN A 169 -23.56 -9.20 62.65
CA GLN A 169 -24.58 -8.45 63.39
C GLN A 169 -25.74 -9.31 63.90
N PHE A 170 -25.98 -10.47 63.28
CA PHE A 170 -27.18 -11.27 63.51
C PHE A 170 -27.26 -11.78 64.96
N GLN A 171 -26.19 -12.38 65.47
CA GLN A 171 -26.17 -12.96 66.82
C GLN A 171 -26.43 -11.89 67.89
N ASP A 172 -25.73 -10.75 67.81
CA ASP A 172 -25.86 -9.66 68.75
C ASP A 172 -27.26 -9.02 68.70
N ALA A 173 -27.81 -8.81 67.50
CA ALA A 173 -29.14 -8.24 67.32
C ALA A 173 -30.24 -9.15 67.91
N MET A 174 -30.07 -10.47 67.84
CA MET A 174 -31.08 -11.42 68.32
C MET A 174 -31.20 -11.47 69.85
N THR A 175 -30.18 -11.03 70.59
CA THR A 175 -30.17 -10.99 72.07
C THR A 175 -31.24 -10.07 72.67
N SER A 176 -31.77 -9.08 71.91
CA SER A 176 -32.73 -8.11 72.42
C SER A 176 -33.82 -7.74 71.40
N VAL A 177 -35.00 -7.36 71.90
CA VAL A 177 -36.12 -6.87 71.04
C VAL A 177 -35.70 -5.63 70.25
N ALA A 178 -35.00 -4.70 70.90
CA ALA A 178 -34.52 -3.48 70.25
C ALA A 178 -33.45 -3.77 69.18
N GLY A 179 -32.55 -4.74 69.42
CA GLY A 179 -31.56 -5.20 68.44
C GLY A 179 -32.22 -5.79 67.19
N ARG A 180 -33.25 -6.63 67.38
CA ARG A 180 -34.03 -7.19 66.27
C ARG A 180 -34.71 -6.11 65.42
N SER A 181 -35.31 -5.09 66.05
CA SER A 181 -35.91 -3.96 65.33
C SER A 181 -34.87 -3.21 64.50
N LYS A 182 -33.70 -2.90 65.08
CA LYS A 182 -32.62 -2.20 64.37
C LYS A 182 -32.07 -2.99 63.18
N LEU A 183 -31.98 -4.32 63.29
CA LEU A 183 -31.56 -5.19 62.19
C LEU A 183 -32.59 -5.16 61.04
N VAL A 184 -33.89 -5.16 61.35
CA VAL A 184 -34.94 -5.02 60.33
C VAL A 184 -34.86 -3.65 59.65
N ASP A 185 -34.68 -2.58 60.43
CA ASP A 185 -34.54 -1.22 59.87
C ASP A 185 -33.31 -1.10 58.97
N SER A 186 -32.17 -1.71 59.35
CA SER A 186 -30.96 -1.69 58.52
C SER A 186 -31.12 -2.48 57.23
N MET A 187 -31.78 -3.64 57.27
CA MET A 187 -32.12 -4.43 56.08
C MET A 187 -33.04 -3.65 55.14
N ASP A 188 -34.05 -2.96 55.66
CA ASP A 188 -34.96 -2.14 54.85
C ASP A 188 -34.21 -0.98 54.15
N ILE A 189 -33.27 -0.34 54.84
CA ILE A 189 -32.39 0.68 54.24
C ILE A 189 -31.52 0.08 53.13
N ILE A 190 -30.93 -1.10 53.35
CA ILE A 190 -30.09 -1.78 52.36
C ILE A 190 -30.91 -2.11 51.11
N VAL A 191 -32.09 -2.72 51.26
CA VAL A 191 -32.97 -3.09 50.14
C VAL A 191 -33.41 -1.85 49.35
N LYS A 192 -33.79 -0.77 50.03
CA LYS A 192 -34.14 0.50 49.36
C LYS A 192 -32.94 1.06 48.59
N GLY A 193 -31.76 1.04 49.18
CA GLY A 193 -30.53 1.53 48.55
C GLY A 193 -30.11 0.69 47.33
N THR A 194 -30.26 -0.64 47.38
CA THR A 194 -29.98 -1.52 46.22
C THR A 194 -31.01 -1.34 45.12
N GLN A 195 -32.29 -1.21 45.47
CA GLN A 195 -33.37 -0.94 44.50
C GLN A 195 -33.15 0.38 43.75
N GLN A 196 -32.78 1.46 44.45
CA GLN A 196 -32.47 2.75 43.82
C GLN A 196 -31.27 2.66 42.87
N LYS A 197 -30.21 1.92 43.24
CA LYS A 197 -29.06 1.70 42.35
C LYS A 197 -29.45 0.90 41.12
N LEU A 198 -30.28 -0.14 41.28
CA LEU A 198 -30.77 -0.95 40.17
C LEU A 198 -31.57 -0.10 39.18
N GLU A 199 -32.50 0.71 39.67
CA GLU A 199 -33.31 1.60 38.82
C GLU A 199 -32.42 2.58 38.03
N LYS A 200 -31.42 3.18 38.69
CA LYS A 200 -30.46 4.07 38.02
C LYS A 200 -29.69 3.36 36.90
N VAL A 201 -29.22 2.14 37.14
CA VAL A 201 -28.50 1.34 36.13
C VAL A 201 -29.43 0.96 34.98
N GLN A 202 -30.68 0.60 35.26
CA GLN A 202 -31.67 0.28 34.23
C GLN A 202 -32.00 1.49 33.35
N LEU A 203 -32.16 2.68 33.94
CA LEU A 203 -32.37 3.92 33.18
C LEU A 203 -31.19 4.24 32.26
N ASN A 204 -29.96 4.12 32.77
CA ASN A 204 -28.75 4.32 31.96
C ASN A 204 -28.65 3.29 30.82
N LEU A 205 -28.98 2.02 31.10
CA LEU A 205 -29.00 0.97 30.09
C LEU A 205 -29.99 1.27 28.96
N LEU A 206 -31.20 1.74 29.30
CA LEU A 206 -32.20 2.13 28.29
C LEU A 206 -31.73 3.32 27.44
N ALA A 207 -31.07 4.31 28.06
CA ALA A 207 -30.51 5.45 27.35
C ALA A 207 -29.42 5.02 26.35
N GLU A 208 -28.47 4.18 26.78
CA GLU A 208 -27.41 3.63 25.92
C GLU A 208 -27.97 2.73 24.82
N GLN A 209 -28.97 1.90 25.13
CA GLN A 209 -29.64 1.07 24.14
C GLN A 209 -30.26 1.91 23.01
N LYS A 210 -30.91 3.02 23.36
CA LYS A 210 -31.49 3.94 22.38
C LYS A 210 -30.42 4.59 21.48
N ILE A 211 -29.27 4.95 22.06
CA ILE A 211 -28.13 5.49 21.30
C ILE A 211 -27.59 4.41 20.33
N CYS A 212 -27.40 3.18 20.83
CA CYS A 212 -26.94 2.05 20.04
C CYS A 212 -27.88 1.76 18.86
N ASP A 213 -29.19 1.74 19.08
CA ASP A 213 -30.17 1.47 18.04
C ASP A 213 -30.25 2.59 17.01
N ASN A 214 -30.13 3.86 17.43
CA ASN A 214 -30.01 4.99 16.49
C ASN A 214 -28.77 4.87 15.60
N MET A 215 -27.63 4.47 16.17
CA MET A 215 -26.39 4.30 15.41
C MET A 215 -26.47 3.11 14.44
N LYS A 216 -27.12 2.00 14.84
CA LYS A 216 -27.38 0.87 13.93
C LYS A 216 -28.27 1.26 12.77
N GLU A 217 -29.31 2.05 13.02
CA GLU A 217 -30.21 2.55 11.97
C GLU A 217 -29.46 3.44 10.96
N LYS A 218 -28.69 4.42 11.45
CA LYS A 218 -27.83 5.26 10.60
C LYS A 218 -26.85 4.43 9.77
N HIS A 219 -26.23 3.43 10.39
CA HIS A 219 -25.32 2.53 9.68
C HIS A 219 -26.04 1.71 8.61
N ALA A 220 -27.24 1.20 8.90
CA ALA A 220 -28.04 0.45 7.94
C ALA A 220 -28.44 1.30 6.72
N ILE A 221 -28.80 2.57 6.94
CA ILE A 221 -29.09 3.53 5.87
C ILE A 221 -27.85 3.78 5.00
N ALA A 222 -26.70 4.08 5.62
CA ALA A 222 -25.45 4.31 4.87
C ALA A 222 -25.02 3.09 4.05
N ILE A 223 -25.20 1.87 4.59
CA ILE A 223 -24.92 0.62 3.85
C ILE A 223 -25.89 0.46 2.68
N ALA A 224 -27.16 0.82 2.83
CA ALA A 224 -28.13 0.78 1.75
C ALA A 224 -27.77 1.77 0.62
N GLU A 225 -27.39 3.00 0.97
CA GLU A 225 -26.90 4.01 0.03
C GLU A 225 -25.63 3.54 -0.71
N GLN A 226 -24.65 2.99 0.02
CA GLN A 226 -23.44 2.44 -0.59
C GLN A 226 -23.76 1.34 -1.61
N ARG A 227 -24.71 0.46 -1.30
CA ARG A 227 -25.18 -0.60 -2.24
C ARG A 227 -25.85 0.00 -3.47
N GLN A 228 -26.66 1.04 -3.30
CA GLN A 228 -27.28 1.75 -4.42
C GLN A 228 -26.23 2.40 -5.32
N PHE A 229 -25.25 3.11 -4.76
CA PHE A 229 -24.16 3.71 -5.52
C PHE A 229 -23.34 2.66 -6.28
N SER A 230 -23.00 1.54 -5.65
CA SER A 230 -22.30 0.44 -6.31
C SER A 230 -23.10 -0.13 -7.48
N SER A 231 -24.41 -0.31 -7.31
CA SER A 231 -25.30 -0.77 -8.38
C SER A 231 -25.37 0.23 -9.54
N LEU A 232 -25.48 1.53 -9.24
CA LEU A 232 -25.53 2.58 -10.25
C LEU A 232 -24.22 2.69 -11.02
N LEU A 233 -23.08 2.60 -10.33
CA LEU A 233 -21.75 2.62 -10.93
C LEU A 233 -21.55 1.43 -11.87
N LYS A 234 -22.04 0.24 -11.49
CA LYS A 234 -22.02 -0.94 -12.36
C LYS A 234 -22.87 -0.73 -13.63
N ALA A 235 -24.09 -0.21 -13.49
CA ALA A 235 -24.95 0.09 -14.63
C ALA A 235 -24.32 1.15 -15.56
N PHE A 236 -23.68 2.18 -14.99
CA PHE A 236 -22.95 3.18 -15.74
C PHE A 236 -21.78 2.58 -16.52
N GLN A 237 -20.98 1.71 -15.89
CA GLN A 237 -19.89 0.99 -16.57
C GLN A 237 -20.40 0.15 -17.75
N GLU A 238 -21.53 -0.53 -17.59
CA GLU A 238 -22.16 -1.32 -18.65
C GLU A 238 -22.59 -0.45 -19.85
N GLU A 239 -23.19 0.72 -19.61
CA GLU A 239 -23.54 1.68 -20.66
C GLU A 239 -22.31 2.31 -21.33
N CYS A 240 -21.25 2.62 -20.58
CA CYS A 240 -19.98 3.07 -21.15
C CYS A 240 -19.40 2.02 -22.11
N ALA A 241 -19.34 0.75 -21.69
CA ALA A 241 -18.89 -0.35 -22.53
C ALA A 241 -19.81 -0.57 -23.76
N ARG A 242 -21.11 -0.27 -23.64
CA ARG A 242 -22.04 -0.30 -24.77
C ARG A 242 -21.75 0.85 -25.75
N ASN A 243 -21.54 2.07 -25.25
CA ASN A 243 -21.22 3.25 -26.06
C ASN A 243 -19.90 3.06 -26.82
N GLU A 244 -18.85 2.57 -26.17
CA GLU A 244 -17.58 2.26 -26.82
C GLU A 244 -17.73 1.24 -27.95
N ARG A 245 -18.53 0.19 -27.74
CA ARG A 245 -18.84 -0.79 -28.80
C ARG A 245 -19.54 -0.13 -29.98
N LEU A 246 -20.51 0.75 -29.74
CA LEU A 246 -21.20 1.47 -30.81
C LEU A 246 -20.26 2.41 -31.57
N ARG A 247 -19.40 3.18 -30.88
CA ARG A 247 -18.42 4.06 -31.54
C ARG A 247 -17.46 3.29 -32.45
N ARG A 248 -17.02 2.10 -32.04
CA ARG A 248 -16.18 1.23 -32.87
C ARG A 248 -16.90 0.77 -34.14
N LEU A 249 -18.21 0.54 -34.08
CA LEU A 249 -19.03 0.14 -35.24
C LEU A 249 -19.28 1.31 -36.20
N THR A 250 -19.46 2.53 -35.70
CA THR A 250 -19.69 3.72 -36.54
C THR A 250 -18.41 4.28 -37.17
N SER A 251 -17.24 3.86 -36.67
CA SER A 251 -15.92 4.23 -37.19
C SER A 251 -15.40 3.30 -38.30
N MET A 252 -16.16 2.26 -38.67
CA MET A 252 -15.92 1.41 -39.86
C MET A 252 -16.89 1.80 -40.97
#